data_AF-A0A952ZYF4-F1
#
_entry.id   AF-A0A952ZYF4-F1
#
_cell.length_a   1.000
_cell.length_b   1.000
_cell.length_c   1.000
_cell.angle_alpha   90.00
_cell.angle_beta   90.00
_cell.angle_gamma   90.00
#
_symmetry.space_group_name_H-M   'P 1'
#
loop_
_entity.id
_entity.type
_entity.pdbx_description
1 polymer ?
#
loop_
_entity_poly.entity_id
_entity_poly.type
_entity_poly.pdbx_seq_one_letter_code
_entity_poly.pdbx_strand_id
1 'polypeptide(L)'
;MTDWSERFETGDPQIDADHREFFRRIAALKAAFAAGAPANRAAELLQLLHDHALAHFQREELTMAHTGCNAHAENCAAHQEFARKLDGWTQLLCLSGPTPSLVEDIHRESAAWMRHHILRVDCRLRGCLAAKTDRSATAADV
;
A
#
# COMPACT_ATOMS: atom_id res chain seq x y z
N MET A 1 11.89 0.15 11.81
CA MET A 1 11.95 1.16 10.74
C MET A 1 10.72 1.04 9.87
N THR A 2 9.89 2.08 9.90
CA THR A 2 8.67 2.28 9.08
C THR A 2 8.87 3.41 8.10
N ASP A 3 10.13 3.72 7.78
CA ASP A 3 10.47 4.97 7.12
C ASP A 3 10.56 4.76 5.61
N TRP A 4 10.08 5.76 4.87
CA TRP A 4 10.23 5.83 3.43
C TRP A 4 11.71 5.86 3.04
N SER A 5 12.00 5.32 1.87
CA SER A 5 13.33 5.33 1.25
C SER A 5 13.15 5.34 -0.27
N GLU A 6 14.02 6.05 -0.98
CA GLU A 6 14.01 6.16 -2.46
C GLU A 6 14.06 4.79 -3.16
N ARG A 7 14.55 3.75 -2.48
CA ARG A 7 14.53 2.37 -3.00
C ARG A 7 13.12 1.81 -3.27
N PHE A 8 12.09 2.46 -2.71
CA PHE A 8 10.67 2.10 -2.88
C PHE A 8 10.01 2.84 -4.05
N GLU A 9 10.76 3.67 -4.77
CA GLU A 9 10.22 4.41 -5.91
C GLU A 9 9.94 3.49 -7.10
N THR A 10 8.70 3.53 -7.56
CA THR A 10 8.19 2.83 -8.74
C THR A 10 8.46 3.61 -10.03
N GLY A 11 8.75 4.91 -9.92
CA GLY A 11 8.89 5.81 -11.06
C GLY A 11 7.56 6.42 -11.53
N ASP A 12 6.43 6.03 -10.92
CA ASP A 12 5.16 6.75 -11.06
C ASP A 12 4.99 7.69 -9.85
N PRO A 13 4.95 9.03 -10.05
CA PRO A 13 4.90 9.98 -8.94
C PRO A 13 3.66 9.85 -8.05
N GLN A 14 2.53 9.42 -8.60
CA GLN A 14 1.29 9.26 -7.85
C GLN A 14 1.34 8.02 -6.97
N ILE A 15 1.85 6.90 -7.50
CA ILE A 15 2.05 5.66 -6.73
C ILE A 15 3.07 5.87 -5.62
N ASP A 16 4.17 6.57 -5.89
CA ASP A 16 5.18 6.86 -4.88
C ASP A 16 4.64 7.77 -3.77
N ALA A 17 3.74 8.70 -4.10
CA ALA A 17 3.05 9.53 -3.12
C ALA A 17 2.10 8.70 -2.24
N ASP A 18 1.39 7.75 -2.83
CA ASP A 18 0.52 6.83 -2.11
C ASP A 18 1.30 5.96 -1.11
N HIS A 19 2.47 5.43 -1.51
CA HIS A 19 3.33 4.65 -0.63
C HIS A 19 3.84 5.47 0.55
N ARG A 20 4.31 6.71 0.32
CA ARG A 20 4.72 7.62 1.39
C ARG A 20 3.61 7.85 2.41
N GLU A 21 2.40 8.08 1.92
CA GLU A 21 1.23 8.28 2.77
C GLU A 21 0.87 7.02 3.57
N PHE A 22 1.04 5.84 2.97
CA PHE A 22 0.88 4.55 3.64
C PHE A 22 1.81 4.37 4.84
N PHE A 23 3.11 4.61 4.66
CA PHE A 23 4.10 4.57 5.74
C PHE A 23 3.74 5.57 6.85
N ARG A 24 3.30 6.78 6.49
CA ARG A 24 2.86 7.80 7.44
C ARG A 24 1.64 7.35 8.24
N ARG A 25 0.64 6.74 7.60
CA ARG A 25 -0.59 6.25 8.26
C ARG A 25 -0.30 5.11 9.23
N ILE A 26 0.54 4.15 8.84
CA ILE A 26 0.94 3.04 9.73
C ILE A 26 1.72 3.56 10.95
N ALA A 27 2.63 4.50 10.75
CA ALA A 27 3.35 5.14 11.85
C ALA A 27 2.39 5.91 12.77
N ALA A 28 1.42 6.65 12.21
CA ALA A 28 0.42 7.39 12.97
C ALA A 28 -0.49 6.48 13.79
N LEU A 29 -0.88 5.32 13.24
CA LEU A 29 -1.64 4.30 13.96
C LEU A 29 -0.87 3.87 15.22
N LYS A 30 0.37 3.40 15.06
CA LYS A 30 1.20 2.96 16.20
C LYS A 30 1.44 4.08 17.21
N ALA A 31 1.71 5.30 16.77
CA ALA A 31 1.95 6.44 17.66
C ALA A 31 0.71 6.79 18.48
N ALA A 32 -0.49 6.82 17.87
CA ALA A 32 -1.74 7.10 18.57
C ALA A 32 -1.99 6.09 19.68
N PHE A 33 -1.74 4.81 19.41
CA PHE A 33 -1.90 3.77 20.43
C PHE A 33 -0.86 3.82 21.54
N ALA A 34 0.41 4.07 21.20
CA ALA A 34 1.45 4.25 22.20
C ALA A 34 1.16 5.44 23.14
N ALA A 35 0.42 6.45 22.66
CA ALA A 35 -0.02 7.60 23.44
C ALA A 35 -1.33 7.35 24.23
N GLY A 36 -1.90 6.15 24.20
CA GLY A 36 -3.14 5.82 24.90
C GLY A 36 -4.40 6.42 24.25
N ALA A 37 -4.41 6.59 22.93
CA ALA A 37 -5.58 7.10 22.22
C ALA A 37 -6.84 6.24 22.50
N PRO A 38 -8.02 6.87 22.56
CA PRO A 38 -9.27 6.16 22.80
C PRO A 38 -9.64 5.24 21.63
N ALA A 39 -10.44 4.21 21.91
CA ALA A 39 -10.77 3.14 20.98
C ALA A 39 -11.42 3.62 19.66
N ASN A 40 -12.22 4.68 19.71
CA ASN A 40 -12.84 5.28 18.53
C ASN A 40 -11.80 5.91 17.58
N ARG A 41 -10.79 6.61 18.13
CA ARG A 41 -9.72 7.23 17.34
C ARG A 41 -8.86 6.19 16.63
N ALA A 42 -8.60 5.11 17.34
CA ALA A 42 -7.92 3.93 16.86
C ALA A 42 -8.63 3.26 15.66
N ALA A 43 -9.93 3.02 15.79
CA ALA A 43 -10.75 2.47 14.70
C ALA A 43 -10.79 3.41 13.49
N GLU A 44 -10.93 4.72 13.73
CA GLU A 44 -10.89 5.74 12.67
C GLU A 44 -9.57 5.71 11.89
N LEU A 45 -8.43 5.65 12.58
CA LEU A 45 -7.11 5.58 11.95
C LEU A 45 -6.92 4.30 11.12
N LEU A 46 -7.48 3.17 11.55
CA LEU A 46 -7.44 1.94 10.76
C LEU A 46 -8.35 2.05 9.53
N GLN A 47 -9.57 2.59 9.67
CA GLN A 47 -10.46 2.80 8.53
C GLN A 47 -9.80 3.70 7.48
N LEU A 48 -9.15 4.78 7.93
CA LEU A 48 -8.39 5.67 7.07
C LEU A 48 -7.19 4.98 6.38
N LEU A 49 -6.57 3.99 7.01
CA LEU A 49 -5.54 3.17 6.38
C LEU A 49 -6.13 2.22 5.33
N HIS A 50 -7.27 1.59 5.65
CA HIS A 50 -8.00 0.68 4.78
C HIS A 50 -8.49 1.38 3.50
N ASP A 51 -9.15 2.53 3.63
CA ASP A 51 -9.67 3.29 2.48
C ASP A 51 -8.52 3.74 1.56
N HIS A 52 -7.41 4.18 2.15
CA HIS A 52 -6.21 4.57 1.40
C HIS A 52 -5.62 3.37 0.65
N ALA A 53 -5.60 2.20 1.28
CA ALA A 53 -5.11 0.97 0.66
C ALA A 53 -5.89 0.59 -0.58
N LEU A 54 -7.22 0.50 -0.48
CA LEU A 54 -8.05 0.10 -1.61
C LEU A 54 -7.96 1.08 -2.78
N ALA A 55 -7.94 2.38 -2.48
CA ALA A 55 -7.82 3.41 -3.50
C ALA A 55 -6.45 3.36 -4.20
N HIS A 56 -5.37 3.12 -3.45
CA HIS A 56 -4.03 2.94 -3.98
C HIS A 56 -3.93 1.67 -4.85
N PHE A 57 -4.43 0.53 -4.37
CA PHE A 57 -4.42 -0.74 -5.10
C PHE A 57 -5.12 -0.61 -6.45
N GLN A 58 -6.30 0.00 -6.47
CA GLN A 58 -7.02 0.24 -7.72
C GLN A 58 -6.20 1.08 -8.71
N ARG A 59 -5.57 2.18 -8.24
CA ARG A 59 -4.74 3.03 -9.11
C ARG A 59 -3.57 2.26 -9.68
N GLU A 60 -2.83 1.53 -8.83
CA GLU A 60 -1.65 0.81 -9.25
C GLU A 60 -1.99 -0.33 -10.22
N GLU A 61 -3.03 -1.10 -9.94
CA GLU A 61 -3.49 -2.18 -10.82
C GLU A 61 -3.89 -1.64 -12.20
N LEU A 62 -4.59 -0.51 -12.26
CA LEU A 62 -4.88 0.18 -13.51
C LEU A 62 -3.60 0.60 -14.21
N THR A 63 -2.65 1.22 -13.52
CA THR A 63 -1.37 1.65 -14.12
C THR A 63 -0.58 0.46 -14.67
N MET A 64 -0.50 -0.66 -13.93
CA MET A 64 0.16 -1.87 -14.38
C MET A 64 -0.54 -2.50 -15.60
N ALA A 65 -1.88 -2.52 -15.61
CA ALA A 65 -2.65 -3.00 -16.77
C ALA A 65 -2.39 -2.14 -18.02
N HIS A 66 -2.47 -0.82 -17.89
CA HIS A 66 -2.26 0.13 -19.01
C HIS A 66 -0.84 0.15 -19.55
N THR A 67 0.15 -0.29 -18.76
CA THR A 67 1.55 -0.38 -19.18
C THR A 67 1.92 -1.77 -19.68
N GLY A 68 1.01 -2.76 -19.58
CA GLY A 68 1.28 -4.15 -19.91
C GLY A 68 2.30 -4.78 -18.98
N CYS A 69 2.32 -4.35 -17.71
CA CYS A 69 3.36 -4.75 -16.77
C CYS A 69 3.22 -6.23 -16.39
N ASN A 70 4.32 -6.98 -16.50
CA ASN A 70 4.31 -8.43 -16.25
C ASN A 70 4.03 -8.80 -14.78
N ALA A 71 4.16 -7.84 -13.86
CA ALA A 71 3.86 -8.00 -12.45
C ALA A 71 2.35 -7.87 -12.14
N HIS A 72 1.52 -7.41 -13.09
CA HIS A 72 0.12 -7.05 -12.82
C HIS A 72 -0.69 -8.15 -12.13
N ALA A 73 -0.62 -9.40 -12.64
CA ALA A 73 -1.38 -10.50 -12.06
C ALA A 73 -0.90 -10.88 -10.64
N GLU A 74 0.42 -10.83 -10.40
CA GLU A 74 1.01 -11.02 -9.07
C GLU A 74 0.57 -9.91 -8.11
N ASN A 75 0.52 -8.67 -8.60
CA ASN A 75 0.08 -7.49 -7.86
C ASN A 75 -1.37 -7.62 -7.38
N CYS A 76 -2.31 -7.86 -8.30
CA CYS A 76 -3.72 -8.02 -7.98
C CYS A 76 -3.96 -9.14 -6.94
N ALA A 77 -3.24 -10.27 -7.07
CA ALA A 77 -3.38 -11.37 -6.12
C ALA A 77 -2.90 -10.98 -4.71
N ALA A 78 -1.75 -10.32 -4.61
CA ALA A 78 -1.20 -9.85 -3.35
C ALA A 78 -2.08 -8.76 -2.70
N HIS A 79 -2.59 -7.81 -3.49
CA HIS A 79 -3.54 -6.81 -3.04
C HIS A 79 -4.82 -7.41 -2.50
N GLN A 80 -5.39 -8.39 -3.21
CA GLN A 80 -6.62 -9.05 -2.77
C GLN A 80 -6.41 -9.80 -1.43
N GLU A 81 -5.24 -10.42 -1.23
CA GLU A 81 -4.89 -11.04 0.05
C GLU A 81 -4.77 -10.01 1.16
N PHE A 82 -4.08 -8.90 0.92
CA PHE A 82 -3.90 -7.86 1.93
C PHE A 82 -5.19 -7.13 2.27
N ALA A 83 -6.06 -6.88 1.28
CA ALA A 83 -7.40 -6.31 1.49
C ALA A 83 -8.22 -7.19 2.44
N ARG A 84 -8.21 -8.53 2.25
CA ARG A 84 -8.88 -9.46 3.17
C ARG A 84 -8.32 -9.39 4.60
N LYS A 85 -7.00 -9.18 4.76
CA LYS A 85 -6.39 -8.97 6.09
C LYS A 85 -6.87 -7.68 6.73
N LEU A 86 -6.89 -6.57 5.97
CA LEU A 86 -7.40 -5.29 6.45
C LEU A 86 -8.86 -5.40 6.88
N ASP A 87 -9.70 -6.08 6.10
CA ASP A 87 -11.11 -6.35 6.44
C ASP A 87 -11.22 -7.13 7.76
N GLY A 88 -10.39 -8.17 7.94
CA GLY A 88 -10.36 -8.97 9.16
C GLY A 88 -9.98 -8.15 10.39
N TRP A 89 -8.97 -7.28 10.28
CA TRP A 89 -8.58 -6.39 11.37
C TRP A 89 -9.67 -5.35 11.69
N THR A 90 -10.31 -4.77 10.68
CA THR A 90 -11.44 -3.85 10.87
C THR A 90 -12.59 -4.54 11.60
N GLN A 91 -12.93 -5.78 11.22
CA GLN A 91 -13.96 -6.56 11.91
C GLN A 91 -13.58 -6.87 13.37
N LEU A 92 -12.35 -7.30 13.63
CA LEU A 92 -11.87 -7.57 14.99
C LEU A 92 -11.93 -6.33 15.88
N LEU A 93 -11.55 -5.16 15.34
CA LEU A 93 -11.67 -3.88 16.05
C LEU A 93 -13.14 -3.54 16.36
N CYS A 94 -14.05 -3.72 15.41
CA CYS A 94 -15.47 -3.45 15.62
C CYS A 94 -16.07 -4.36 16.70
N LEU A 95 -15.66 -5.63 16.75
CA LEU A 95 -16.22 -6.62 17.69
C LEU A 95 -15.61 -6.54 19.09
N SER A 96 -14.29 -6.37 19.18
CA SER A 96 -13.54 -6.53 20.43
C SER A 96 -12.88 -5.24 20.93
N GLY A 97 -12.96 -4.15 20.15
CA GLY A 97 -12.19 -2.94 20.39
C GLY A 97 -10.69 -3.15 20.14
N PRO A 98 -9.89 -2.08 20.19
CA PRO A 98 -8.46 -2.19 20.00
C PRO A 98 -7.75 -2.64 21.29
N THR A 99 -6.98 -3.73 21.18
CA THR A 99 -6.03 -4.14 22.22
C THR A 99 -4.60 -3.77 21.80
N PRO A 100 -3.68 -3.51 22.75
CA PRO A 100 -2.29 -3.22 22.42
C PRO A 100 -1.62 -4.29 21.53
N SER A 101 -1.97 -5.57 21.72
CA SER A 101 -1.44 -6.67 20.91
C SER A 101 -1.95 -6.61 19.48
N LEU A 102 -3.27 -6.43 19.28
CA LEU A 102 -3.87 -6.36 17.95
C LEU A 102 -3.28 -5.20 17.14
N VAL A 103 -3.03 -4.08 17.78
CA VAL A 103 -2.42 -2.91 17.15
C VAL A 103 -0.99 -3.18 16.72
N GLU A 104 -0.18 -3.76 17.62
CA GLU A 104 1.20 -4.09 17.29
C GLU A 104 1.26 -5.11 16.14
N ASP A 105 0.31 -6.04 16.10
CA ASP A 105 0.17 -7.01 15.00
C ASP A 105 -0.18 -6.31 13.68
N ILE A 106 -1.23 -5.47 13.66
CA ILE A 106 -1.61 -4.68 12.48
C ILE A 106 -0.43 -3.86 11.96
N HIS A 107 0.24 -3.13 12.86
CA HIS A 107 1.38 -2.29 12.49
C HIS A 107 2.53 -3.13 11.93
N ARG A 108 2.93 -4.20 12.62
CA ARG A 108 4.06 -5.04 12.24
C ARG A 108 3.80 -5.74 10.91
N GLU A 109 2.62 -6.33 10.73
CA GLU A 109 2.25 -7.03 9.51
C GLU A 109 2.08 -6.08 8.33
N SER A 110 1.41 -4.94 8.50
CA SER A 110 1.26 -3.94 7.44
C SER A 110 2.61 -3.40 7.00
N ALA A 111 3.47 -3.02 7.94
CA ALA A 111 4.79 -2.50 7.62
C ALA A 111 5.68 -3.56 6.93
N ALA A 112 5.58 -4.84 7.34
CA ALA A 112 6.31 -5.93 6.70
C ALA A 112 5.81 -6.20 5.28
N TRP A 113 4.50 -6.29 5.11
CA TRP A 113 3.86 -6.51 3.82
C TRP A 113 4.22 -5.40 2.83
N MET A 114 4.05 -4.13 3.19
CA MET A 114 4.38 -3.01 2.29
C MET A 114 5.84 -3.03 1.84
N ARG A 115 6.79 -3.20 2.76
CA ARG A 115 8.21 -3.23 2.38
C ARG A 115 8.53 -4.37 1.42
N HIS A 116 7.93 -5.53 1.65
CA HIS A 116 8.16 -6.70 0.81
C HIS A 116 7.51 -6.53 -0.56
N HIS A 117 6.23 -6.13 -0.57
CA HIS A 117 5.42 -5.95 -1.76
C HIS A 117 6.05 -4.90 -2.68
N ILE A 118 6.29 -3.69 -2.17
CA ILE A 118 6.86 -2.58 -2.95
C ILE A 118 8.18 -2.98 -3.63
N LEU A 119 9.09 -3.58 -2.87
CA LEU A 119 10.41 -3.94 -3.41
C LEU A 119 10.37 -5.07 -4.43
N ARG A 120 9.43 -6.01 -4.29
CA ARG A 120 9.41 -7.25 -5.08
C ARG A 120 8.47 -7.17 -6.27
N VAL A 121 7.41 -6.39 -6.16
CA VAL A 121 6.31 -6.31 -7.13
C VAL A 121 6.25 -4.91 -7.72
N ASP A 122 5.92 -3.89 -6.92
CA ASP A 122 5.58 -2.54 -7.36
C ASP A 122 6.74 -1.87 -8.11
N CYS A 123 7.97 -2.00 -7.60
CA CYS A 123 9.17 -1.44 -8.24
C CYS A 123 9.43 -2.00 -9.66
N ARG A 124 8.82 -3.13 -10.05
CA ARG A 124 8.89 -3.65 -11.43
C ARG A 124 8.14 -2.76 -12.41
N LEU A 125 7.19 -1.94 -11.94
CA LEU A 125 6.50 -0.93 -12.74
C LEU A 125 7.47 0.04 -13.41
N ARG A 126 8.61 0.34 -12.78
CA ARG A 126 9.66 1.22 -13.34
C ARG A 126 10.09 0.79 -14.74
N GLY A 127 10.32 -0.51 -14.94
CA GLY A 127 10.71 -1.06 -16.25
C GLY A 127 9.56 -1.00 -17.26
N CYS A 128 8.33 -1.17 -16.80
CA CYS A 128 7.11 -1.13 -17.62
C CYS A 128 6.83 0.29 -18.14
N LEU A 129 7.07 1.32 -17.33
CA LEU A 129 6.92 2.73 -17.71
C LEU A 129 7.95 3.14 -18.77
N ALA A 130 9.23 2.79 -18.56
CA ALA A 130 10.29 3.11 -19.53
C ALA A 130 10.03 2.46 -20.92
N ALA A 131 9.59 1.20 -20.93
CA ALA A 131 9.28 0.48 -22.16
C ALA A 131 8.05 1.05 -22.91
N LYS A 132 7.11 1.70 -22.21
CA LYS A 132 5.96 2.36 -22.83
C LYS A 132 6.37 3.66 -23.53
N THR A 133 7.22 4.47 -22.89
CA THR A 133 7.73 5.72 -23.49
C THR A 133 8.46 5.46 -24.81
N ASP A 134 9.26 4.39 -24.88
CA ASP A 134 9.98 3.99 -26.10
C ASP A 134 9.03 3.55 -27.25
N ARG A 135 7.97 2.79 -26.91
CA ARG A 135 6.93 2.39 -27.89
C ARG A 135 6.07 3.55 -28.39
N SER A 136 5.84 4.57 -27.57
CA SER A 136 5.09 5.76 -27.96
C SER A 136 5.90 6.71 -28.85
N ALA A 137 7.22 6.78 -28.65
CA ALA A 137 8.10 7.57 -29.50
C ALA A 137 8.24 6.94 -30.90
N THR A 138 8.39 5.62 -30.98
CA THR A 138 8.52 4.88 -32.25
C THR A 138 7.23 4.83 -33.07
N ALA A 139 6.06 4.99 -32.46
CA ALA A 139 4.76 5.01 -33.14
C ALA A 139 4.37 6.39 -33.72
N ALA A 140 5.08 7.46 -33.36
CA ALA A 140 4.81 8.82 -33.84
C ALA A 140 5.56 9.19 -35.14
N ASP A 141 6.44 8.31 -35.62
CA ASP A 141 7.31 8.53 -36.79
C ASP A 141 6.90 7.72 -38.05
N VAL A 142 5.64 7.27 -38.15
CA VAL A 142 5.11 6.53 -39.32
C VAL A 142 3.86 7.19 -39.90
#